data_AF-A0A9X4HWJ8-F1
#
_entry.id   AF-A0A9X4HWJ8-F1
#
_cell.length_a   1.000
_cell.length_b   1.000
_cell.length_c   1.000
_cell.angle_alpha   90.00
_cell.angle_beta   90.00
_cell.angle_gamma   90.00
#
_symmetry.space_group_name_H-M   'P 1'
#
loop_
_entity.id
_entity.type
_entity.pdbx_description
1 polymer ?
#
loop_
_entity_poly.entity_id
_entity_poly.type
_entity_poly.pdbx_seq_one_letter_code
_entity_poly.pdbx_strand_id
1 'polypeptide(L)' 'MQIEIELAPKPVPHPAIAAWLQAADEAKRAGLTFAANTYRGTARSIELEQETGVAVCACCFKPFGRGALQH' A
#
# COMPACT_ATOMS: atom_id res chain seq x y z
N MET A 1 14.68 26.84 25.56
CA MET A 1 14.87 25.40 25.29
C MET A 1 14.13 25.08 24.00
N GLN A 2 14.85 24.98 22.89
CA GLN A 2 14.27 24.59 21.60
C GLN A 2 14.41 23.07 21.51
N ILE A 3 13.28 22.38 21.31
CA ILE A 3 13.25 20.93 21.11
C ILE A 3 13.27 20.72 19.61
N GLU A 4 14.41 20.32 19.08
CA GLU A 4 14.52 19.89 17.68
C GLU A 4 13.90 18.50 17.58
N ILE A 5 12.75 18.42 16.91
CA ILE A 5 12.11 17.15 16.59
C ILE A 5 12.81 16.62 15.35
N GLU A 6 13.78 15.72 15.53
CA GLU A 6 14.33 14.94 14.43
C GLU A 6 13.20 14.08 13.85
N LEU A 7 12.67 14.47 12.69
CA LEU A 7 11.78 13.60 11.92
C LEU A 7 12.60 12.36 11.53
N ALA A 8 12.18 11.20 12.01
CA ALA A 8 12.74 9.93 11.57
C ALA A 8 12.79 9.89 10.03
N PRO A 9 13.90 9.42 9.43
CA PRO A 9 14.04 9.37 7.99
C PRO A 9 12.91 8.54 7.40
N LYS A 10 12.30 9.03 6.31
CA LYS A 10 11.27 8.27 5.59
C LYS A 10 11.82 6.91 5.19
N PRO A 11 11.08 5.81 5.40
CA PRO A 11 11.53 4.50 4.98
C PRO A 11 11.73 4.48 3.46
N VAL A 12 12.78 3.79 3.02
CA VAL A 12 12.96 3.50 1.60
C VAL A 12 11.76 2.69 1.11
N PRO A 13 11.08 3.09 0.02
CA PRO A 13 9.92 2.36 -0.48
C PRO A 13 10.26 0.90 -0.78
N HIS A 14 9.37 0.00 -0.40
CA HIS A 14 9.51 -1.42 -0.69
C HIS A 14 9.53 -1.63 -2.21
N PRO A 15 10.50 -2.40 -2.76
CA PRO A 15 10.69 -2.50 -4.22
C PRO A 15 9.46 -3.02 -4.97
N ALA A 16 8.62 -3.84 -4.32
CA ALA A 16 7.37 -4.32 -4.90
C ALA A 16 6.36 -3.20 -5.23
N ILE A 17 6.42 -2.03 -4.58
CA ILE A 17 5.54 -0.90 -4.88
C ILE A 17 5.68 -0.49 -6.35
N ALA A 18 6.92 -0.33 -6.83
CA ALA A 18 7.18 0.04 -8.21
C ALA A 18 6.67 -1.02 -9.21
N ALA A 19 6.88 -2.30 -8.89
CA ALA A 19 6.40 -3.40 -9.73
C ALA A 19 4.86 -3.43 -9.82
N TRP A 20 4.15 -3.21 -8.71
CA TRP A 20 2.69 -3.14 -8.71
C TRP A 20 2.16 -1.95 -9.50
N LEU A 21 2.80 -0.79 -9.40
CA LEU A 21 2.41 0.39 -10.19
C LEU A 21 2.61 0.16 -11.69
N GLN A 22 3.73 -0.47 -12.09
CA GLN A 22 3.95 -0.84 -13.48
C GLN A 22 2.87 -1.80 -13.99
N ALA A 23 2.55 -2.86 -13.24
CA ALA A 23 1.49 -3.80 -13.59
C ALA A 23 0.13 -3.09 -13.70
N ALA A 24 -0.11 -2.08 -12.84
CA ALA A 24 -1.33 -1.30 -12.86
C ALA A 24 -1.47 -0.41 -14.10
N ASP A 25 -0.35 0.05 -14.67
CA ASP A 25 -0.32 0.81 -15.91
C ASP A 25 -0.47 -0.10 -17.14
N GLU A 26 0.10 -1.31 -17.11
CA GLU A 26 -0.13 -2.34 -18.12
C GLU A 26 -1.60 -2.78 -18.15
N ALA A 27 -2.20 -3.09 -17.00
CA ALA A 27 -3.61 -3.43 -16.88
C ALA A 27 -4.53 -2.31 -17.39
N LYS A 28 -4.20 -1.05 -17.09
CA LYS A 28 -4.95 0.11 -17.58
C LYS A 28 -4.87 0.22 -19.11
N ARG A 29 -3.68 0.05 -19.70
CA ARG A 29 -3.49 0.04 -21.16
C ARG A 29 -4.25 -1.09 -21.85
N ALA A 30 -4.41 -2.22 -21.18
CA ALA A 30 -5.21 -3.35 -21.67
C ALA A 30 -6.73 -3.18 -21.47
N GLY A 31 -7.20 -2.06 -20.90
CA GLY A 31 -8.62 -1.83 -20.61
C GLY A 31 -9.15 -2.58 -19.39
N LEU A 32 -8.28 -3.18 -18.58
CA LEU A 32 -8.62 -3.96 -17.39
C LEU A 32 -8.73 -3.06 -16.16
N THR A 33 -9.68 -2.13 -16.15
CA THR A 33 -9.83 -1.10 -15.10
C THR A 33 -9.91 -1.67 -13.68
N PHE A 34 -10.62 -2.79 -13.49
CA PHE A 34 -10.72 -3.44 -12.18
C PHE A 34 -9.34 -3.90 -11.67
N ALA A 35 -8.60 -4.67 -12.49
CA ALA A 35 -7.26 -5.13 -12.15
C ALA A 35 -6.30 -3.96 -11.91
N ALA A 36 -6.37 -2.93 -12.75
CA ALA A 36 -5.58 -1.71 -12.62
C ALA A 36 -5.81 -1.02 -11.25
N ASN A 37 -7.06 -0.95 -10.79
CA ASN A 37 -7.39 -0.40 -9.47
C ASN A 37 -6.90 -1.31 -8.34
N THR A 38 -7.06 -2.63 -8.47
CA THR A 38 -6.57 -3.60 -7.49
C THR A 38 -5.05 -3.49 -7.32
N TYR A 39 -4.28 -3.42 -8.40
CA TYR A 39 -2.82 -3.31 -8.33
C TYR A 39 -2.34 -2.00 -7.69
N ARG A 40 -3.03 -0.88 -7.95
CA ARG A 40 -2.79 0.39 -7.23
C ARG A 40 -3.13 0.27 -5.75
N GLY A 41 -4.24 -0.39 -5.42
CA GLY A 41 -4.60 -0.73 -4.05
C GLY A 41 -3.53 -1.56 -3.35
N THR A 42 -2.95 -2.54 -4.03
CA THR A 42 -1.87 -3.38 -3.50
C THR A 42 -0.61 -2.57 -3.21
N ALA A 43 -0.18 -1.71 -4.15
CA ALA A 43 0.93 -0.79 -3.91
C ALA A 43 0.67 0.08 -2.66
N ARG A 44 -0.54 0.64 -2.53
CA ARG A 44 -0.92 1.47 -1.38
C ARG A 44 -0.97 0.70 -0.06
N SER A 45 -1.40 -0.57 -0.05
CA SER A 45 -1.38 -1.37 1.19
C SER A 45 0.04 -1.62 1.68
N ILE A 46 1.02 -1.76 0.79
CA ILE A 46 2.43 -1.94 1.16
C ILE A 46 2.98 -0.62 1.72
N GLU A 47 2.67 0.52 1.11
CA GLU A 47 3.03 1.85 1.66
C GLU A 47 2.47 2.02 3.08
N LEU A 48 1.19 1.70 3.29
CA LEU A 48 0.57 1.80 4.62
C LEU A 48 1.24 0.88 5.64
N GLU A 49 1.61 -0.34 5.26
CA GLU A 49 2.35 -1.24 6.13
C GLU A 49 3.73 -0.67 6.48
N GLN A 50 4.46 -0.08 5.53
CA GLN A 50 5.75 0.56 5.81
C GLN A 50 5.63 1.81 6.68
N GLU A 51 4.57 2.61 6.48
CA GLU A 51 4.29 3.82 7.26
C GLU A 51 3.87 3.50 8.70
N THR A 52 3.13 2.40 8.90
CA THR A 52 2.42 2.14 10.17
C THR A 52 2.87 0.89 10.92
N GLY A 53 3.60 -0.02 10.26
CA GLY A 53 3.92 -1.35 10.76
C GLY A 53 2.72 -2.32 10.78
N VAL A 54 1.57 -1.94 10.19
CA VAL A 54 0.34 -2.74 10.21
C VAL A 54 -0.05 -3.14 8.79
N ALA A 55 -0.10 -4.45 8.54
CA ALA A 55 -0.58 -4.99 7.26
C ALA A 55 -2.10 -4.81 7.10
N VAL A 56 -2.55 -4.40 5.91
CA VAL A 56 -3.96 -4.06 5.60
C VAL A 56 -4.44 -4.67 4.27
N CYS A 57 -5.75 -4.88 4.09
CA CYS A 57 -6.30 -5.32 2.79
C CYS A 57 -6.01 -4.29 1.69
N ALA A 58 -5.49 -4.72 0.55
CA ALA A 58 -5.36 -3.90 -0.66
C ALA A 58 -6.70 -3.34 -1.18
N CYS A 59 -7.82 -4.00 -0.82
CA CYS A 59 -9.17 -3.68 -1.27
C CYS A 59 -9.85 -2.56 -0.49
N CYS A 60 -9.63 -2.51 0.82
CA CYS A 60 -10.38 -1.64 1.75
C CYS A 60 -9.54 -1.08 2.89
N PHE A 61 -8.24 -1.37 2.90
CA PHE A 61 -7.25 -0.94 3.89
C PHE A 61 -7.59 -1.26 5.35
N LYS A 62 -8.46 -2.24 5.59
CA LYS A 62 -8.70 -2.77 6.93
C LYS A 62 -7.49 -3.59 7.41
N PRO A 63 -7.02 -3.40 8.64
CA PRO A 63 -5.95 -4.21 9.22
C PRO A 63 -6.27 -5.70 9.21
N PHE A 64 -5.30 -6.52 8.82
CA PHE A 64 -5.41 -7.96 9.02
C PHE A 64 -5.32 -8.28 10.52
N GLY A 65 -6.04 -9.32 10.97
CA GLY A 65 -6.04 -9.75 12.38
C GLY A 65 -6.90 -8.92 13.33
N ARG A 66 -7.54 -7.83 12.88
CA ARG A 66 -8.57 -7.10 13.63
C ARG A 66 -9.93 -7.25 12.94
N GLY A 67 -10.76 -8.13 13.49
CA GLY A 67 -12.11 -8.43 13.00
C GLY A 67 -12.21 -9.81 12.36
N ALA A 68 -13.27 -10.55 12.71
CA ALA A 68 -13.56 -11.84 12.10
C ALA A 68 -13.91 -11.65 10.62
N LEU A 69 -13.28 -12.42 9.73
CA LEU A 69 -13.87 -12.72 8.43
C LEU A 69 -15.14 -13.53 8.73
N GLN A 70 -16.27 -12.85 8.87
CA GLN A 70 -17.56 -13.50 8.93
C GLN A 70 -17.78 -14.15 7.57
N HIS A 71 -17.77 -15.48 7.54
CA HIS A 71 -18.05 -16.30 6.36
C HIS A 71 -19.54 -16.29 6.06
#